data_AF-A0A0M8TDY3-F1
#
_entry.id   AF-A0A0M8TDY3-F1
#
_cell.length_a   1.000
_cell.length_b   1.000
_cell.length_c   1.000
_cell.angle_alpha   90.00
_cell.angle_beta   90.00
_cell.angle_gamma   90.00
#
_symmetry.space_group_name_H-M   'P 1'
#
loop_
_entity.id
_entity.type
_entity.pdbx_description
1 polymer ?
#
loop_
_entity_poly.entity_id
_entity_poly.type
_entity_poly.pdbx_seq_one_letter_code
_entity_poly.pdbx_strand_id
1 'polypeptide(L)'
;MSSARATSRSGPAPATVFRNVRPYGARRPVDLTVVDGVVTAEPAPHGAEAVDCGGGIALPTLVDAHIHPDKTAWGEPWASRKPASSLAEYTAEDVRLYRALKTPVGERAERLMGHAVTRGTRAMRAHVDVAPVYGLEGVEGVGSAREALRHALDVEIVAFPQHGVVRTPGTRELLEEAARSGAVDRVGGIDPAGFDGALDEQLDIVFGIADRHGVGVDIHLHERAATGLASLRAVIDRTRALSLQGRVTVSHVFCVPGLTGRDLDELASALAGAGISLTTVAPSSDLVLPVDRLREHGVQVGLGSDGVRDGWSPFGDADMLHRSHLLARVRDARLDEELEAAFRTGADGGARLMGLPEADLEPGSPADFLLVRGECLPQVVVDLPPRELVVRGGRIVARDGALVGG
;
A
#
# COMPACT_ATOMS: atom_id res chain seq x y z
N MET A 1 24.48 -15.59 25.55
CA MET A 1 24.49 -14.34 26.35
C MET A 1 25.45 -13.36 25.70
N SER A 2 24.94 -12.44 24.88
CA SER A 2 25.70 -11.27 24.43
C SER A 2 24.73 -10.10 24.52
N SER A 3 24.94 -9.26 25.52
CA SER A 3 24.14 -8.06 25.81
C SER A 3 24.61 -6.96 24.87
N ALA A 4 23.78 -6.63 23.88
CA ALA A 4 23.97 -5.45 23.06
C ALA A 4 23.58 -4.23 23.92
N ARG A 5 24.59 -3.46 24.32
CA ARG A 5 24.43 -2.15 24.97
C ARG A 5 23.64 -1.23 24.06
N ALA A 6 22.42 -0.87 24.48
CA ALA A 6 21.71 0.28 23.95
C ALA A 6 22.56 1.55 24.21
N THR A 7 22.99 2.19 23.13
CA THR A 7 23.58 3.53 23.20
C THR A 7 22.44 4.52 23.47
N SER A 8 22.26 4.94 24.72
CA SER A 8 21.36 6.02 25.08
C SER A 8 21.84 7.32 24.42
N ARG A 9 21.09 7.85 23.46
CA ARG A 9 21.27 9.23 22.98
C ARG A 9 20.91 10.16 24.15
N SER A 10 21.90 10.82 24.74
CA SER A 10 21.76 11.68 25.92
C SER A 10 21.42 13.13 25.57
N GLY A 11 20.43 13.34 24.70
CA GLY A 11 19.82 14.65 24.44
C GLY A 11 18.34 14.62 24.86
N PRO A 12 17.70 15.78 25.15
CA PRO A 12 16.26 15.81 25.33
C PRO A 12 15.59 15.25 24.07
N ALA A 13 14.58 14.40 24.27
CA ALA A 13 13.74 13.87 23.20
C ALA A 13 13.24 15.01 22.29
N PRO A 14 13.38 14.92 20.96
CA PRO A 14 12.75 15.89 20.07
C PRO A 14 11.25 15.97 20.39
N ALA A 15 10.80 17.19 20.67
CA ALA A 15 9.43 17.48 21.03
C ALA A 15 8.89 18.62 20.16
N THR A 16 7.70 18.39 19.62
CA THR A 16 6.98 19.34 18.76
C THR A 16 5.56 19.47 19.24
N VAL A 17 5.03 20.68 19.24
CA VAL A 17 3.63 20.98 19.54
C VAL A 17 2.98 21.52 18.28
N PHE A 18 2.02 20.77 17.76
CA PHE A 18 1.17 21.21 16.67
C PHE A 18 -0.05 21.91 17.25
N ARG A 19 -0.02 23.24 17.25
CA ARG A 19 -1.04 24.07 17.86
C ARG A 19 -2.24 24.26 16.98
N ASN A 20 -3.40 24.44 17.60
CA ASN A 20 -4.64 24.77 16.91
C ASN A 20 -5.04 23.74 15.83
N VAL A 21 -4.91 22.45 16.08
CA VAL A 21 -5.38 21.40 15.16
C VAL A 21 -6.79 20.95 15.51
N ARG A 22 -7.55 20.49 14.51
CA ARG A 22 -8.88 19.87 14.69
C ARG A 22 -8.81 18.39 14.30
N PRO A 23 -8.48 17.47 15.23
CA PRO A 23 -8.49 16.03 14.94
C PRO A 23 -9.84 15.62 14.37
N TYR A 24 -9.85 14.98 13.20
CA TYR A 24 -11.08 14.55 12.50
C TYR A 24 -12.14 15.65 12.28
N GLY A 25 -11.77 16.92 12.36
CA GLY A 25 -12.70 18.04 12.23
C GLY A 25 -13.42 18.42 13.53
N ALA A 26 -12.88 18.04 14.69
CA ALA A 26 -13.41 18.45 16.00
C ALA A 26 -13.75 19.94 16.07
N ARG A 27 -14.88 20.30 16.70
CA ARG A 27 -15.39 21.69 16.74
C ARG A 27 -14.44 22.67 17.42
N ARG A 28 -13.70 22.21 18.43
CA ARG A 28 -12.72 23.02 19.16
C ARG A 28 -11.33 22.54 18.76
N PRO A 29 -10.45 23.45 18.32
CA PRO A 29 -9.07 23.08 18.08
C PRO A 29 -8.36 22.76 19.40
N VAL A 30 -7.36 21.89 19.31
CA VAL A 30 -6.50 21.45 20.42
C VAL A 30 -5.04 21.59 20.01
N ASP A 31 -4.13 21.45 20.97
CA ASP A 31 -2.71 21.32 20.71
C ASP A 31 -2.33 19.85 20.78
N LEU A 32 -1.66 19.31 19.76
CA LEU A 32 -1.08 17.97 19.78
C LEU A 32 0.39 18.05 20.19
N THR A 33 0.69 17.59 21.40
CA THR A 33 2.07 17.43 21.88
C THR A 33 2.62 16.10 21.38
N VAL A 34 3.80 16.16 20.76
CA VAL A 34 4.52 14.99 20.24
C VAL A 34 5.90 14.92 20.88
N VAL A 35 6.26 13.76 21.41
CA VAL A 35 7.58 13.48 21.99
C VAL A 35 8.09 12.18 21.40
N ASP A 36 9.31 12.18 20.85
CA ASP A 36 9.92 11.03 20.18
C ASP A 36 9.01 10.41 19.08
N GLY A 37 8.25 11.27 18.40
CA GLY A 37 7.35 10.88 17.31
C GLY A 37 6.03 10.24 17.74
N VAL A 38 5.71 10.24 19.03
CA VAL A 38 4.48 9.69 19.61
C VAL A 38 3.64 10.82 20.20
N VAL A 39 2.32 10.77 19.99
CA VAL A 39 1.37 11.70 20.60
C VAL A 39 1.29 11.46 22.11
N THR A 40 1.29 12.52 22.92
CA THR A 40 1.22 12.43 24.39
C THR A 40 0.13 13.33 24.97
N ALA A 41 -0.43 12.91 26.10
CA ALA A 41 -1.34 13.73 26.92
C ALA A 41 -0.58 14.73 27.80
N GLU A 42 0.74 14.56 27.94
CA GLU A 42 1.58 15.42 28.77
C GLU A 42 1.73 16.83 28.13
N PRO A 43 1.89 17.88 28.96
CA PRO A 43 2.23 19.20 28.45
C PRO A 43 3.54 19.19 27.66
N ALA A 44 3.62 20.08 26.68
CA ALA A 44 4.83 20.29 25.92
C ALA A 44 6.05 20.58 26.83
N PRO A 45 7.18 19.87 26.67
CA PRO A 45 8.38 20.18 27.42
C PRO A 45 8.90 21.58 27.06
N HIS A 46 9.60 22.21 28.01
CA HIS A 46 10.18 23.52 27.78
C HIS A 46 11.15 23.49 26.59
N GLY A 47 10.98 24.41 25.64
CA GLY A 47 11.78 24.48 24.42
C GLY A 47 11.31 23.60 23.26
N ALA A 48 10.15 22.93 23.38
CA ALA A 48 9.52 22.23 22.26
C ALA A 48 9.28 23.16 21.06
N GLU A 49 9.51 22.66 19.85
CA GLU A 49 9.16 23.37 18.62
C GLU A 49 7.65 23.59 18.57
N ALA A 50 7.19 24.78 18.18
CA ALA A 50 5.78 25.08 18.05
C ALA A 50 5.42 25.36 16.61
N VAL A 51 4.47 24.60 16.07
CA VAL A 51 3.93 24.74 14.72
C VAL A 51 2.48 25.14 14.84
N ASP A 52 2.11 26.33 14.38
CA ASP A 52 0.70 26.74 14.33
C ASP A 52 0.02 26.14 13.08
N CYS A 53 -1.00 25.32 13.30
CA CYS A 53 -1.79 24.70 12.24
C CYS A 53 -3.05 25.52 11.89
N GLY A 54 -3.28 26.65 12.56
CA GLY A 54 -4.28 27.64 12.18
C GLY A 54 -5.72 27.10 12.09
N GLY A 55 -6.09 26.13 12.92
CA GLY A 55 -7.42 25.52 12.90
C GLY A 55 -7.65 24.47 11.81
N GLY A 56 -6.59 23.97 11.16
CA GLY A 56 -6.69 22.93 10.13
C GLY A 56 -7.16 21.59 10.69
N ILE A 57 -7.78 20.77 9.83
CA ILE A 57 -8.18 19.41 10.17
C ILE A 57 -6.95 18.51 10.10
N ALA A 58 -6.65 17.82 11.21
CA ALA A 58 -5.66 16.76 11.24
C ALA A 58 -6.35 15.41 11.01
N LEU A 59 -5.89 14.67 10.01
CA LEU A 59 -6.35 13.31 9.70
C LEU A 59 -5.17 12.35 9.68
N PRO A 60 -5.36 11.07 10.04
CA PRO A 60 -4.32 10.06 9.90
C PRO A 60 -3.72 10.07 8.50
N THR A 61 -2.40 9.89 8.40
CA THR A 61 -1.78 9.59 7.10
C THR A 61 -2.31 8.28 6.52
N LEU A 62 -2.21 8.17 5.20
CA LEU A 62 -2.72 7.06 4.43
C LEU A 62 -1.63 6.03 4.14
N VAL A 63 -2.05 4.85 3.72
CA VAL A 63 -1.19 3.72 3.37
C VAL A 63 -1.63 3.18 2.01
N ASP A 64 -0.71 3.11 1.07
CA ASP A 64 -0.96 2.52 -0.25
C ASP A 64 -0.62 1.03 -0.23
N ALA A 65 -1.63 0.19 0.01
CA ALA A 65 -1.42 -1.24 0.21
C ALA A 65 -1.06 -2.00 -1.08
N HIS A 66 -1.07 -1.35 -2.25
CA HIS A 66 -0.76 -1.98 -3.53
C HIS A 66 -0.45 -0.94 -4.62
N ILE A 67 0.81 -0.83 -5.05
CA ILE A 67 1.27 0.11 -6.08
C ILE A 67 2.43 -0.48 -6.91
N HIS A 68 2.61 -0.03 -8.17
CA HIS A 68 3.71 -0.46 -9.07
C HIS A 68 4.64 0.72 -9.46
N PRO A 69 5.53 1.18 -8.56
CA PRO A 69 6.36 2.35 -8.82
C PRO A 69 7.50 2.12 -9.82
N ASP A 70 7.84 0.87 -10.13
CA ASP A 70 8.86 0.51 -11.11
C ASP A 70 8.45 0.82 -12.56
N LYS A 71 7.16 0.66 -12.86
CA LYS A 71 6.57 0.83 -14.22
C LYS A 71 6.24 2.28 -14.56
N THR A 72 6.18 3.15 -13.55
CA THR A 72 5.57 4.48 -13.69
C THR A 72 6.31 5.38 -14.68
N ALA A 73 5.56 6.07 -15.55
CA ALA A 73 6.07 7.18 -16.34
C ALA A 73 5.92 8.54 -15.62
N TRP A 74 5.77 8.54 -14.29
CA TRP A 74 5.63 9.78 -13.52
C TRP A 74 6.86 10.68 -13.66
N GLY A 75 6.63 11.95 -13.99
CA GLY A 75 7.69 12.92 -14.28
C GLY A 75 8.28 12.83 -15.70
N GLU A 76 7.81 11.90 -16.52
CA GLU A 76 8.20 11.79 -17.94
C GLU A 76 7.20 12.50 -18.86
N PRO A 77 7.56 12.79 -20.13
CA PRO A 77 6.59 13.19 -21.14
C PRO A 77 5.44 12.18 -21.24
N TRP A 78 4.26 12.66 -21.63
CA TRP A 78 3.08 11.81 -21.77
C TRP A 78 3.32 10.63 -22.70
N ALA A 79 3.11 9.42 -22.19
CA ALA A 79 3.27 8.17 -22.94
C ALA A 79 1.92 7.70 -23.51
N SER A 80 1.77 7.79 -24.82
CA SER A 80 0.59 7.23 -25.50
C SER A 80 0.60 5.69 -25.47
N ARG A 81 -0.56 5.13 -25.12
CA ARG A 81 -0.79 3.68 -24.99
C ARG A 81 -1.32 3.09 -26.30
N LYS A 82 -1.01 1.83 -26.58
CA LYS A 82 -1.68 1.06 -27.63
C LYS A 82 -2.86 0.27 -27.05
N PRO A 83 -3.87 -0.08 -27.86
CA PRO A 83 -4.93 -0.98 -27.43
C PRO A 83 -4.36 -2.30 -26.91
N ALA A 84 -4.82 -2.72 -25.74
CA ALA A 84 -4.53 -4.01 -25.12
C ALA A 84 -5.81 -4.51 -24.43
N SER A 85 -6.05 -5.80 -24.50
CA SER A 85 -7.29 -6.46 -24.09
C SER A 85 -7.06 -7.76 -23.31
N SER A 86 -5.80 -8.19 -23.20
CA SER A 86 -5.38 -9.35 -22.41
C SER A 86 -4.16 -9.03 -21.54
N LEU A 87 -3.94 -9.82 -20.49
CA LEU A 87 -2.76 -9.69 -19.63
C LEU A 87 -1.45 -9.77 -20.42
N ALA A 88 -1.39 -10.64 -21.44
CA ALA A 88 -0.22 -10.76 -22.31
C ALA A 88 0.03 -9.48 -23.13
N GLU A 89 -1.03 -8.86 -23.66
CA GLU A 89 -0.92 -7.60 -24.40
C GLU A 89 -0.52 -6.43 -23.48
N TYR A 90 -1.07 -6.35 -22.27
CA TYR A 90 -0.65 -5.35 -21.28
C TYR A 90 0.81 -5.54 -20.87
N THR A 91 1.25 -6.78 -20.66
CA THR A 91 2.64 -7.12 -20.39
C THR A 91 3.57 -6.69 -21.54
N ALA A 92 3.14 -6.89 -22.80
CA ALA A 92 3.91 -6.44 -23.95
C ALA A 92 3.99 -4.91 -24.05
N GLU A 93 2.92 -4.19 -23.73
CA GLU A 93 2.92 -2.73 -23.67
C GLU A 93 3.81 -2.18 -22.54
N ASP A 94 3.84 -2.87 -21.41
CA ASP A 94 4.73 -2.56 -20.30
C ASP A 94 6.21 -2.67 -20.71
N VAL A 95 6.62 -3.79 -21.33
CA VAL A 95 7.97 -3.95 -21.90
C VAL A 95 8.30 -2.86 -22.91
N ARG A 96 7.33 -2.50 -23.78
CA ARG A 96 7.51 -1.44 -24.78
C ARG A 96 7.78 -0.10 -24.10
N LEU A 97 7.01 0.24 -23.06
CA LEU A 97 7.17 1.47 -22.32
C LEU A 97 8.51 1.48 -21.57
N TYR A 98 8.82 0.42 -20.82
CA TYR A 98 10.09 0.26 -20.11
C TYR A 98 11.30 0.51 -21.02
N ARG A 99 11.33 -0.09 -22.23
CA ARG A 99 12.44 0.13 -23.19
C ARG A 99 12.49 1.56 -23.77
N ALA A 100 11.34 2.23 -23.83
CA ALA A 100 11.24 3.59 -24.36
C ALA A 100 11.70 4.64 -23.34
N LEU A 101 11.42 4.42 -22.05
CA LEU A 101 11.86 5.27 -20.96
C LEU A 101 13.39 5.22 -20.82
N LYS A 102 14.02 6.40 -20.72
CA LYS A 102 15.48 6.52 -20.59
C LYS A 102 15.91 6.85 -19.16
N THR A 103 15.03 7.47 -18.40
CA THR A 103 15.24 7.73 -16.98
C THR A 103 15.26 6.40 -16.22
N PRO A 104 16.29 6.15 -15.38
CA PRO A 104 16.39 4.95 -14.57
C PRO A 104 15.16 4.68 -13.72
N VAL A 105 14.88 3.41 -13.43
CA VAL A 105 13.72 3.01 -12.59
C VAL A 105 13.74 3.73 -11.24
N GLY A 106 14.88 3.78 -10.56
CA GLY A 106 14.99 4.40 -9.24
C GLY A 106 14.59 5.88 -9.20
N GLU A 107 14.98 6.67 -10.21
CA GLU A 107 14.60 8.08 -10.30
C GLU A 107 13.09 8.25 -10.54
N ARG A 108 12.48 7.44 -11.41
CA ARG A 108 11.04 7.51 -11.67
C ARG A 108 10.23 7.07 -10.46
N ALA A 109 10.65 5.98 -9.82
CA ALA A 109 10.06 5.46 -8.60
C ALA A 109 10.13 6.52 -7.48
N GLU A 110 11.30 7.13 -7.24
CA GLU A 110 11.47 8.19 -6.24
C GLU A 110 10.56 9.39 -6.50
N ARG A 111 10.41 9.84 -7.76
CA ARG A 111 9.49 10.93 -8.11
C ARG A 111 8.04 10.60 -7.76
N LEU A 112 7.57 9.39 -8.08
CA LEU A 112 6.20 8.97 -7.77
C LEU A 112 6.00 8.77 -6.26
N MET A 113 6.91 8.06 -5.61
CA MET A 113 6.84 7.75 -4.18
C MET A 113 6.95 9.03 -3.35
N GLY A 114 7.85 9.94 -3.72
CA GLY A 114 7.96 11.26 -3.13
C GLY A 114 6.68 12.08 -3.34
N HIS A 115 6.06 12.00 -4.53
CA HIS A 115 4.75 12.59 -4.75
C HIS A 115 3.69 12.03 -3.79
N ALA A 116 3.61 10.71 -3.62
CA ALA A 116 2.68 10.07 -2.70
C ALA A 116 2.85 10.58 -1.25
N VAL A 117 4.09 10.76 -0.80
CA VAL A 117 4.37 11.37 0.52
C VAL A 117 3.79 12.78 0.63
N THR A 118 3.92 13.62 -0.40
CA THR A 118 3.30 14.96 -0.40
C THR A 118 1.76 14.92 -0.39
N ARG A 119 1.16 13.78 -0.71
CA ARG A 119 -0.29 13.50 -0.59
C ARG A 119 -0.67 12.88 0.75
N GLY A 120 0.28 12.67 1.65
CA GLY A 120 0.02 12.11 2.99
C GLY A 120 0.09 10.59 3.06
N THR A 121 0.70 9.93 2.08
CA THR A 121 1.00 8.49 2.16
C THR A 121 2.26 8.28 3.01
N ARG A 122 2.14 7.54 4.13
CA ARG A 122 3.26 7.24 5.03
C ARG A 122 3.89 5.86 4.81
N ALA A 123 3.17 4.96 4.16
CA ALA A 123 3.66 3.62 3.87
C ALA A 123 3.07 3.08 2.57
N MET A 124 3.79 2.18 1.91
CA MET A 124 3.29 1.48 0.74
C MET A 124 3.86 0.07 0.55
N ARG A 125 3.08 -0.80 -0.12
CA ARG A 125 3.55 -2.07 -0.65
C ARG A 125 3.75 -1.96 -2.16
N ALA A 126 5.01 -1.89 -2.56
CA ALA A 126 5.45 -1.74 -3.94
C ALA A 126 5.65 -3.11 -4.59
N HIS A 127 4.83 -3.43 -5.58
CA HIS A 127 5.06 -4.56 -6.48
C HIS A 127 6.03 -4.15 -7.57
N VAL A 128 6.98 -5.03 -7.88
CA VAL A 128 8.11 -4.72 -8.74
C VAL A 128 8.38 -5.87 -9.68
N ASP A 129 8.39 -5.59 -10.98
CA ASP A 129 8.48 -6.62 -12.00
C ASP A 129 9.82 -7.37 -11.97
N VAL A 130 9.72 -8.69 -11.88
CA VAL A 130 10.83 -9.64 -11.96
C VAL A 130 10.55 -10.61 -13.10
N ALA A 131 11.28 -10.47 -14.19
CA ALA A 131 11.19 -11.31 -15.38
C ALA A 131 12.51 -11.23 -16.17
N PRO A 132 12.84 -12.20 -17.05
CA PRO A 132 14.08 -12.19 -17.83
C PRO A 132 14.36 -10.90 -18.62
N VAL A 133 13.32 -10.18 -19.02
CA VAL A 133 13.45 -8.92 -19.77
C VAL A 133 13.90 -7.74 -18.89
N TYR A 134 13.65 -7.79 -17.58
CA TYR A 134 13.99 -6.76 -16.60
C TYR A 134 15.16 -7.17 -15.69
N GLY A 135 15.38 -8.49 -15.55
CA GLY A 135 16.25 -9.02 -14.50
C GLY A 135 15.73 -8.61 -13.12
N LEU A 136 16.60 -7.94 -12.35
CA LEU A 136 16.28 -7.37 -11.03
C LEU A 136 16.36 -5.83 -11.00
N GLU A 137 16.47 -5.17 -12.17
CA GLU A 137 16.62 -3.70 -12.24
C GLU A 137 15.49 -2.97 -11.51
N GLY A 138 14.26 -3.48 -11.62
CA GLY A 138 13.12 -2.93 -10.90
C GLY A 138 13.33 -2.96 -9.38
N VAL A 139 13.78 -4.11 -8.85
CA VAL A 139 14.00 -4.33 -7.41
C VAL A 139 15.09 -3.41 -6.89
N GLU A 140 16.19 -3.29 -7.64
CA GLU A 140 17.30 -2.39 -7.31
C GLU A 140 16.86 -0.91 -7.33
N GLY A 141 16.11 -0.51 -8.36
CA GLY A 141 15.62 0.86 -8.52
C GLY A 141 14.65 1.28 -7.41
N VAL A 142 13.63 0.46 -7.14
CA VAL A 142 12.67 0.73 -6.05
C VAL A 142 13.35 0.64 -4.68
N GLY A 143 14.32 -0.27 -4.51
CA GLY A 143 15.16 -0.33 -3.32
C GLY A 143 15.95 0.98 -3.07
N SER A 144 16.51 1.57 -4.13
CA SER A 144 17.18 2.88 -4.05
C SER A 144 16.20 4.00 -3.66
N ALA A 145 15.01 4.02 -4.26
CA ALA A 145 13.98 5.02 -3.93
C ALA A 145 13.48 4.87 -2.48
N ARG A 146 13.30 3.63 -2.00
CA ARG A 146 12.99 3.32 -0.59
C ARG A 146 14.05 3.90 0.34
N GLU A 147 15.34 3.73 0.04
CA GLU A 147 16.41 4.26 0.88
C GLU A 147 16.45 5.78 0.90
N ALA A 148 16.24 6.44 -0.25
CA ALA A 148 16.17 7.90 -0.35
C ALA A 148 15.00 8.48 0.48
N LEU A 149 13.86 7.78 0.50
CA LEU A 149 12.63 8.23 1.15
C LEU A 149 12.39 7.66 2.55
N ARG A 150 13.34 6.89 3.13
CA ARG A 150 13.19 6.23 4.45
C ARG A 150 12.84 7.16 5.61
N HIS A 151 13.10 8.46 5.45
CA HIS A 151 12.80 9.49 6.43
C HIS A 151 11.30 9.84 6.47
N ALA A 152 10.56 9.54 5.40
CA ALA A 152 9.17 9.95 5.22
C ALA A 152 8.22 8.82 4.79
N LEU A 153 8.74 7.71 4.26
CA LEU A 153 7.94 6.63 3.69
C LEU A 153 8.49 5.25 4.08
N ASP A 154 7.62 4.40 4.63
CA ASP A 154 7.91 2.98 4.85
C ASP A 154 7.49 2.16 3.61
N VAL A 155 8.37 1.29 3.12
CA VAL A 155 8.15 0.58 1.84
C VAL A 155 8.44 -0.91 1.99
N GLU A 156 7.41 -1.74 1.79
CA GLU A 156 7.57 -3.18 1.53
C GLU A 156 7.73 -3.39 0.01
N ILE A 157 8.70 -4.20 -0.40
CA ILE A 157 8.93 -4.55 -1.81
C ILE A 157 8.48 -6.00 -2.06
N VAL A 158 7.65 -6.19 -3.09
CA VAL A 158 7.21 -7.51 -3.58
C VAL A 158 7.91 -7.80 -4.91
N ALA A 159 8.72 -8.87 -4.96
CA ALA A 159 9.22 -9.41 -6.22
C ALA A 159 8.05 -10.02 -7.02
N PHE A 160 7.61 -9.35 -8.07
CA PHE A 160 6.37 -9.66 -8.77
C PHE A 160 6.63 -10.26 -10.17
N PRO A 161 6.26 -11.53 -10.41
CA PRO A 161 6.47 -12.18 -11.70
C PRO A 161 5.38 -11.82 -12.71
N GLN A 162 5.31 -10.58 -13.16
CA GLN A 162 4.27 -10.08 -14.07
C GLN A 162 4.09 -10.92 -15.34
N HIS A 163 5.16 -11.56 -15.81
CA HIS A 163 5.17 -12.41 -17.01
C HIS A 163 4.80 -13.88 -16.71
N GLY A 164 4.42 -14.20 -15.48
CA GLY A 164 4.19 -15.57 -14.99
C GLY A 164 5.48 -16.26 -14.54
N VAL A 165 5.34 -17.27 -13.67
CA VAL A 165 6.48 -17.97 -13.06
C VAL A 165 6.87 -19.18 -13.90
N VAL A 166 5.89 -20.03 -14.23
CA VAL A 166 6.11 -21.29 -14.95
C VAL A 166 6.17 -21.03 -16.46
N ARG A 167 5.29 -20.16 -16.97
CA ARG A 167 5.21 -19.88 -18.41
C ARG A 167 6.40 -19.12 -18.97
N THR A 168 7.17 -18.45 -18.12
CA THR A 168 8.32 -17.64 -18.50
C THR A 168 9.59 -18.24 -17.88
N PRO A 169 10.37 -19.02 -18.66
CA PRO A 169 11.60 -19.62 -18.17
C PRO A 169 12.59 -18.57 -17.66
N GLY A 170 13.22 -18.83 -16.52
CA GLY A 170 14.15 -17.90 -15.86
C GLY A 170 13.50 -17.06 -14.76
N THR A 171 12.16 -16.91 -14.74
CA THR A 171 11.48 -16.10 -13.72
C THR A 171 11.64 -16.71 -12.32
N ARG A 172 11.52 -18.04 -12.19
CA ARG A 172 11.69 -18.73 -10.90
C ARG A 172 13.06 -18.43 -10.27
N GLU A 173 14.12 -18.50 -11.06
CA GLU A 173 15.49 -18.28 -10.61
C GLU A 173 15.69 -16.84 -10.14
N LEU A 174 15.11 -15.87 -10.86
CA LEU A 174 15.15 -14.46 -10.49
C LEU A 174 14.36 -14.16 -9.20
N LEU A 175 13.18 -14.78 -9.01
CA LEU A 175 12.41 -14.64 -7.76
C LEU A 175 13.19 -15.20 -6.55
N GLU A 176 13.81 -16.38 -6.72
CA GLU A 176 14.65 -16.98 -5.67
C GLU A 176 15.87 -16.10 -5.38
N GLU A 177 16.49 -15.50 -6.40
CA GLU A 177 17.60 -14.56 -6.24
C GLU A 177 17.19 -13.29 -5.48
N ALA A 178 16.06 -12.68 -5.88
CA ALA A 178 15.51 -11.51 -5.21
C ALA A 178 15.26 -11.77 -3.72
N ALA A 179 14.59 -12.88 -3.39
CA ALA A 179 14.32 -13.28 -2.01
C ALA A 179 15.61 -13.57 -1.22
N ARG A 180 16.53 -14.36 -1.80
CA ARG A 180 17.81 -14.72 -1.17
C ARG A 180 18.71 -13.52 -0.89
N SER A 181 18.66 -12.48 -1.73
CA SER A 181 19.45 -11.26 -1.55
C SER A 181 19.00 -10.43 -0.33
N GLY A 182 17.78 -10.64 0.17
CA GLY A 182 17.14 -9.80 1.18
C GLY A 182 16.68 -8.43 0.65
N ALA A 183 16.68 -8.22 -0.68
CA ALA A 183 16.23 -6.97 -1.29
C ALA A 183 14.71 -6.79 -1.23
N VAL A 184 13.95 -7.89 -1.12
CA VAL A 184 12.49 -7.90 -1.12
C VAL A 184 11.93 -8.46 0.19
N ASP A 185 10.77 -7.94 0.57
CA ASP A 185 10.05 -8.33 1.78
C ASP A 185 9.06 -9.47 1.49
N ARG A 186 8.65 -9.60 0.22
CA ARG A 186 7.66 -10.58 -0.25
C ARG A 186 7.97 -11.08 -1.67
N VAL A 187 7.45 -12.26 -1.99
CA VAL A 187 7.43 -12.80 -3.36
C VAL A 187 5.98 -12.92 -3.84
N GLY A 188 5.77 -12.67 -5.13
CA GLY A 188 4.44 -12.67 -5.72
C GLY A 188 4.17 -13.79 -6.71
N GLY A 189 2.93 -13.82 -7.17
CA GLY A 189 2.41 -14.66 -8.24
C GLY A 189 1.34 -13.91 -9.01
N ILE A 190 0.95 -14.41 -10.18
CA ILE A 190 -0.12 -13.83 -11.00
C ILE A 190 -0.94 -14.94 -11.63
N ASP A 191 -2.27 -14.88 -11.43
CA ASP A 191 -3.29 -15.73 -12.04
C ASP A 191 -2.78 -17.17 -12.34
N PRO A 192 -2.57 -17.98 -11.28
CA PRO A 192 -1.88 -19.26 -11.40
C PRO A 192 -2.52 -20.24 -12.38
N ALA A 193 -3.84 -20.19 -12.55
CA ALA A 193 -4.58 -21.07 -13.44
C ALA A 193 -4.78 -20.44 -14.82
N GLY A 194 -5.22 -19.19 -14.89
CA GLY A 194 -5.68 -18.52 -16.11
C GLY A 194 -4.57 -17.86 -16.91
N PHE A 195 -3.58 -17.28 -16.24
CA PHE A 195 -2.44 -16.67 -16.91
C PHE A 195 -1.26 -17.61 -16.96
N ASP A 196 -0.83 -18.21 -15.85
CA ASP A 196 0.35 -19.08 -15.84
C ASP A 196 0.04 -20.49 -16.38
N GLY A 197 -1.21 -20.94 -16.25
CA GLY A 197 -1.65 -22.25 -16.75
C GLY A 197 -1.18 -23.43 -15.89
N ALA A 198 -0.71 -23.17 -14.67
CA ALA A 198 0.01 -24.12 -13.84
C ALA A 198 -0.25 -23.85 -12.35
N LEU A 199 -1.53 -23.91 -11.95
CA LEU A 199 -2.00 -23.52 -10.61
C LEU A 199 -1.13 -24.10 -9.48
N ASP A 200 -1.01 -25.42 -9.40
CA ASP A 200 -0.28 -26.04 -8.30
C ASP A 200 1.22 -25.79 -8.39
N GLU A 201 1.81 -25.89 -9.58
CA GLU A 201 3.26 -25.70 -9.77
C GLU A 201 3.69 -24.26 -9.47
N GLN A 202 2.96 -23.24 -9.92
CA GLN A 202 3.27 -21.85 -9.59
C GLN A 202 3.20 -21.64 -8.09
N LEU A 203 2.09 -22.04 -7.46
CA LEU A 203 1.89 -21.79 -6.04
C LEU A 203 2.93 -22.52 -5.20
N ASP A 204 3.29 -23.76 -5.55
CA ASP A 204 4.35 -24.51 -4.86
C ASP A 204 5.72 -23.84 -5.00
N ILE A 205 6.02 -23.23 -6.16
CA ILE A 205 7.24 -22.43 -6.35
C ILE A 205 7.20 -21.18 -5.45
N VAL A 206 6.17 -20.35 -5.56
CA VAL A 206 6.06 -19.07 -4.84
C VAL A 206 6.08 -19.28 -3.33
N PHE A 207 5.24 -20.18 -2.83
CA PHE A 207 5.19 -20.50 -1.40
C PHE A 207 6.46 -21.19 -0.92
N GLY A 208 7.08 -22.03 -1.75
CA GLY A 208 8.36 -22.64 -1.42
C GLY A 208 9.50 -21.64 -1.30
N ILE A 209 9.53 -20.59 -2.15
CA ILE A 209 10.50 -19.48 -2.02
C ILE A 209 10.26 -18.73 -0.71
N ALA A 210 8.99 -18.40 -0.41
CA ALA A 210 8.62 -17.70 0.81
C ALA A 210 9.05 -18.45 2.08
N ASP A 211 8.77 -19.75 2.16
CA ASP A 211 9.15 -20.61 3.27
C ASP A 211 10.68 -20.70 3.45
N ARG A 212 11.42 -20.94 2.35
CA ARG A 212 12.89 -21.07 2.40
C ARG A 212 13.62 -19.81 2.84
N HIS A 213 13.13 -18.63 2.44
CA HIS A 213 13.82 -17.35 2.67
C HIS A 213 13.16 -16.49 3.75
N GLY A 214 12.04 -16.93 4.33
CA GLY A 214 11.35 -16.22 5.41
C GLY A 214 10.66 -14.92 4.99
N VAL A 215 10.39 -14.74 3.70
CA VAL A 215 9.67 -13.58 3.12
C VAL A 215 8.16 -13.82 3.07
N GLY A 216 7.35 -12.77 2.95
CA GLY A 216 5.90 -12.90 2.77
C GLY A 216 5.48 -13.26 1.35
N VAL A 217 4.18 -13.42 1.14
CA VAL A 217 3.57 -13.69 -0.18
C VAL A 217 2.53 -12.61 -0.51
N ASP A 218 2.51 -12.12 -1.75
CA ASP A 218 1.43 -11.28 -2.28
C ASP A 218 1.07 -11.67 -3.72
N ILE A 219 -0.10 -12.28 -3.93
CA ILE A 219 -0.51 -12.85 -5.22
C ILE A 219 -1.55 -11.97 -5.88
N HIS A 220 -1.29 -11.56 -7.12
CA HIS A 220 -2.30 -10.96 -8.00
C HIS A 220 -3.30 -12.01 -8.48
N LEU A 221 -4.58 -11.81 -8.14
CA LEU A 221 -5.66 -12.72 -8.53
C LEU A 221 -6.80 -11.96 -9.23
N HIS A 222 -6.70 -11.85 -10.55
CA HIS A 222 -7.72 -11.27 -11.43
C HIS A 222 -8.71 -12.32 -11.95
N GLU A 223 -8.37 -13.61 -11.83
CA GLU A 223 -9.25 -14.71 -12.17
C GLU A 223 -10.62 -14.58 -11.48
N ARG A 224 -11.68 -14.81 -12.26
CA ARG A 224 -13.06 -14.66 -11.83
C ARG A 224 -13.73 -16.02 -11.61
N ALA A 225 -14.91 -15.98 -10.99
CA ALA A 225 -15.80 -17.12 -10.84
C ALA A 225 -15.08 -18.37 -10.25
N ALA A 226 -15.42 -19.56 -10.73
CA ALA A 226 -14.93 -20.82 -10.18
C ALA A 226 -13.40 -20.96 -10.25
N THR A 227 -12.76 -20.41 -11.29
CA THR A 227 -11.29 -20.45 -11.43
C THR A 227 -10.61 -19.66 -10.33
N GLY A 228 -11.02 -18.39 -10.12
CA GLY A 228 -10.45 -17.57 -9.05
C GLY A 228 -10.71 -18.15 -7.65
N LEU A 229 -11.89 -18.74 -7.42
CA LEU A 229 -12.18 -19.42 -6.15
C LEU A 229 -11.35 -20.67 -5.93
N ALA A 230 -11.03 -21.43 -6.99
CA ALA A 230 -10.13 -22.57 -6.90
C ALA A 230 -8.71 -22.11 -6.55
N SER A 231 -8.21 -21.07 -7.21
CA SER A 231 -6.91 -20.46 -6.91
C SER A 231 -6.85 -19.93 -5.47
N LEU A 232 -7.89 -19.24 -5.00
CA LEU A 232 -7.94 -18.72 -3.63
C LEU A 232 -7.95 -19.82 -2.56
N ARG A 233 -8.67 -20.93 -2.80
CA ARG A 233 -8.64 -22.11 -1.93
C ARG A 233 -7.24 -22.74 -1.89
N ALA A 234 -6.61 -22.88 -3.05
CA ALA A 234 -5.24 -23.39 -3.16
C ALA A 234 -4.21 -22.54 -2.41
N VAL A 235 -4.40 -21.21 -2.39
CA VAL A 235 -3.61 -20.27 -1.57
C VAL A 235 -3.87 -20.47 -0.07
N ILE A 236 -5.14 -20.63 0.35
CA ILE A 236 -5.50 -20.93 1.76
C ILE A 236 -4.83 -22.22 2.24
N ASP A 237 -4.89 -23.28 1.43
CA ASP A 237 -4.34 -24.58 1.78
C ASP A 237 -2.82 -24.52 1.98
N ARG A 238 -2.10 -23.84 1.08
CA ARG A 238 -0.64 -23.65 1.19
C ARG A 238 -0.24 -22.75 2.34
N THR A 239 -1.01 -21.71 2.61
CA THR A 239 -0.82 -20.83 3.77
C THR A 239 -0.87 -21.64 5.07
N ARG A 240 -1.84 -22.55 5.19
CA ARG A 240 -1.97 -23.43 6.36
C ARG A 240 -0.86 -24.48 6.42
N ALA A 241 -0.56 -25.12 5.29
CA ALA A 241 0.44 -26.19 5.22
C ALA A 241 1.85 -25.73 5.62
N LEU A 242 2.21 -24.49 5.26
CA LEU A 242 3.53 -23.91 5.53
C LEU A 242 3.55 -22.96 6.72
N SER A 243 2.45 -22.88 7.48
CA SER A 243 2.34 -22.00 8.66
C SER A 243 2.65 -20.52 8.36
N LEU A 244 2.19 -20.02 7.20
CA LEU A 244 2.40 -18.64 6.75
C LEU A 244 1.25 -17.69 7.15
N GLN A 245 0.48 -18.02 8.19
CA GLN A 245 -0.61 -17.16 8.65
C GLN A 245 -0.10 -15.76 8.99
N GLY A 246 -0.82 -14.72 8.55
CA GLY A 246 -0.42 -13.32 8.72
C GLY A 246 0.68 -12.84 7.77
N ARG A 247 1.19 -13.70 6.87
CA ARG A 247 2.27 -13.37 5.92
C ARG A 247 1.83 -13.41 4.46
N VAL A 248 0.57 -13.74 4.19
CA VAL A 248 0.03 -13.89 2.83
C VAL A 248 -1.02 -12.81 2.57
N THR A 249 -0.90 -12.18 1.41
CA THR A 249 -1.89 -11.25 0.87
C THR A 249 -2.33 -11.72 -0.52
N VAL A 250 -3.59 -11.49 -0.86
CA VAL A 250 -4.09 -11.70 -2.22
C VAL A 250 -4.67 -10.38 -2.73
N SER A 251 -4.16 -9.93 -3.87
CA SER A 251 -4.47 -8.64 -4.45
C SER A 251 -5.56 -8.75 -5.51
N HIS A 252 -6.43 -7.73 -5.57
CA HIS A 252 -7.63 -7.61 -6.42
C HIS A 252 -8.78 -8.56 -6.08
N VAL A 253 -8.52 -9.87 -6.17
CA VAL A 253 -9.45 -10.96 -5.84
C VAL A 253 -10.82 -10.84 -6.53
N PHE A 254 -10.82 -10.63 -7.85
CA PHE A 254 -12.04 -10.35 -8.64
C PHE A 254 -13.09 -11.48 -8.66
N CYS A 255 -12.79 -12.64 -8.09
CA CYS A 255 -13.77 -13.70 -7.87
C CYS A 255 -14.67 -13.48 -6.64
N VAL A 256 -14.32 -12.57 -5.71
CA VAL A 256 -15.04 -12.34 -4.45
C VAL A 256 -16.21 -11.36 -4.55
N PRO A 257 -16.14 -10.22 -5.28
CA PRO A 257 -17.20 -9.21 -5.30
C PRO A 257 -18.60 -9.74 -5.65
N GLY A 258 -18.69 -10.81 -6.46
CA GLY A 258 -19.95 -11.45 -6.83
C GLY A 258 -20.53 -12.43 -5.81
N LEU A 259 -19.79 -12.77 -4.75
CA LEU A 259 -20.27 -13.67 -3.69
C LEU A 259 -21.19 -12.95 -2.72
N THR A 260 -22.22 -13.63 -2.24
CA THR A 260 -23.19 -13.08 -1.28
C THR A 260 -23.60 -14.12 -0.24
N GLY A 261 -24.13 -13.66 0.89
CA GLY A 261 -24.68 -14.51 1.95
C GLY A 261 -23.67 -15.55 2.45
N ARG A 262 -24.11 -16.80 2.53
CA ARG A 262 -23.33 -17.92 3.11
C ARG A 262 -21.99 -18.14 2.40
N ASP A 263 -21.96 -18.08 1.07
CA ASP A 263 -20.74 -18.38 0.31
C ASP A 263 -19.64 -17.34 0.60
N LEU A 264 -20.02 -16.07 0.72
CA LEU A 264 -19.10 -15.01 1.13
C LEU A 264 -18.63 -15.21 2.58
N ASP A 265 -19.54 -15.54 3.49
CA ASP A 265 -19.24 -15.73 4.91
C ASP A 265 -18.28 -16.90 5.17
N GLU A 266 -18.51 -18.04 4.49
CA GLU A 266 -17.65 -19.21 4.60
C GLU A 266 -16.24 -18.92 4.06
N LEU A 267 -16.15 -18.23 2.91
CA LEU A 267 -14.87 -17.82 2.36
C LEU A 267 -14.15 -16.82 3.28
N ALA A 268 -14.86 -15.81 3.79
CA ALA A 268 -14.30 -14.80 4.67
C ALA A 268 -13.77 -15.43 5.98
N SER A 269 -14.54 -16.35 6.57
CA SER A 269 -14.09 -17.14 7.73
C SER A 269 -12.85 -17.97 7.42
N ALA A 270 -12.77 -18.60 6.24
CA ALA A 270 -11.61 -19.39 5.84
C ALA A 270 -10.35 -18.54 5.66
N LEU A 271 -10.48 -17.35 5.05
CA LEU A 271 -9.40 -16.37 4.89
C LEU A 271 -8.92 -15.85 6.24
N ALA A 272 -9.84 -15.44 7.12
CA ALA A 272 -9.51 -14.95 8.46
C ALA A 272 -8.82 -16.04 9.30
N GLY A 273 -9.33 -17.28 9.27
CA GLY A 273 -8.70 -18.41 9.97
C GLY A 273 -7.32 -18.80 9.40
N ALA A 274 -7.00 -18.41 8.17
CA ALA A 274 -5.67 -18.55 7.58
C ALA A 274 -4.80 -17.29 7.75
N GLY A 275 -5.33 -16.21 8.36
CA GLY A 275 -4.62 -14.94 8.50
C GLY A 275 -4.23 -14.33 7.14
N ILE A 276 -5.08 -14.49 6.12
CA ILE A 276 -4.84 -13.93 4.79
C ILE A 276 -5.50 -12.55 4.68
N SER A 277 -4.73 -11.58 4.24
CA SER A 277 -5.21 -10.21 3.99
C SER A 277 -5.52 -10.01 2.51
N LEU A 278 -6.40 -9.07 2.18
CA LEU A 278 -6.77 -8.76 0.80
C LEU A 278 -6.47 -7.30 0.45
N THR A 279 -6.17 -7.02 -0.82
CA THR A 279 -6.14 -5.64 -1.33
C THR A 279 -7.22 -5.44 -2.41
N THR A 280 -7.79 -4.24 -2.43
CA THR A 280 -8.66 -3.77 -3.51
C THR A 280 -8.11 -2.46 -4.06
N VAL A 281 -8.32 -2.21 -5.35
CA VAL A 281 -7.91 -0.96 -6.02
C VAL A 281 -9.12 -0.14 -6.49
N ALA A 282 -10.32 -0.59 -6.12
CA ALA A 282 -11.62 0.02 -6.45
C ALA A 282 -11.76 0.41 -7.95
N PRO A 283 -11.52 -0.50 -8.91
CA PRO A 283 -11.52 -0.13 -10.33
C PRO A 283 -12.94 0.10 -10.88
N SER A 284 -13.94 -0.58 -10.32
CA SER A 284 -15.36 -0.46 -10.68
C SER A 284 -16.24 -1.11 -9.59
N SER A 285 -17.54 -0.88 -9.66
CA SER A 285 -18.51 -1.40 -8.68
C SER A 285 -18.64 -2.93 -8.71
N ASP A 286 -18.39 -3.58 -9.85
CA ASP A 286 -18.44 -5.04 -10.01
C ASP A 286 -17.14 -5.75 -9.58
N LEU A 287 -16.08 -4.99 -9.27
CA LEU A 287 -14.75 -5.52 -8.95
C LEU A 287 -14.22 -5.08 -7.58
N VAL A 288 -14.95 -4.23 -6.87
CA VAL A 288 -14.58 -3.79 -5.52
C VAL A 288 -15.01 -4.84 -4.48
N LEU A 289 -14.08 -5.19 -3.58
CA LEU A 289 -14.35 -6.14 -2.50
C LEU A 289 -15.48 -5.68 -1.56
N PRO A 290 -16.28 -6.61 -0.99
CA PRO A 290 -17.25 -6.31 0.07
C PRO A 290 -16.53 -6.08 1.40
N VAL A 291 -15.82 -4.95 1.51
CA VAL A 291 -14.89 -4.63 2.60
C VAL A 291 -15.50 -4.81 3.99
N ASP A 292 -16.69 -4.27 4.24
CA ASP A 292 -17.31 -4.30 5.57
C ASP A 292 -17.60 -5.74 6.00
N ARG A 293 -18.19 -6.53 5.10
CA ARG A 293 -18.50 -7.93 5.38
C ARG A 293 -17.24 -8.77 5.61
N LEU A 294 -16.17 -8.54 4.83
CA LEU A 294 -14.88 -9.19 5.04
C LEU A 294 -14.29 -8.85 6.42
N ARG A 295 -14.37 -7.58 6.82
CA ARG A 295 -13.89 -7.10 8.13
C ARG A 295 -14.68 -7.66 9.31
N GLU A 296 -15.99 -7.85 9.18
CA GLU A 296 -16.82 -8.50 10.21
C GLU A 296 -16.32 -9.92 10.55
N HIS A 297 -15.69 -10.61 9.60
CA HIS A 297 -15.05 -11.91 9.81
C HIS A 297 -13.58 -11.83 10.24
N GLY A 298 -13.02 -10.62 10.38
CA GLY A 298 -11.61 -10.41 10.76
C GLY A 298 -10.62 -10.44 9.60
N VAL A 299 -11.10 -10.41 8.34
CA VAL A 299 -10.20 -10.27 7.17
C VAL A 299 -9.72 -8.84 7.07
N GLN A 300 -8.40 -8.65 7.06
CA GLN A 300 -7.81 -7.34 6.82
C GLN A 300 -7.92 -6.99 5.34
N VAL A 301 -8.39 -5.78 5.05
CA VAL A 301 -8.53 -5.27 3.68
C VAL A 301 -7.91 -3.89 3.57
N GLY A 302 -6.93 -3.77 2.67
CA GLY A 302 -6.26 -2.51 2.30
C GLY A 302 -6.70 -2.00 0.94
N LEU A 303 -6.54 -0.69 0.73
CA LEU A 303 -6.78 0.00 -0.54
C LEU A 303 -5.44 0.31 -1.19
N GLY A 304 -5.33 0.18 -2.51
CA GLY A 304 -4.12 0.54 -3.25
C GLY A 304 -4.36 1.33 -4.52
N SER A 305 -3.30 1.98 -5.01
CA SER A 305 -3.32 2.78 -6.24
C SER A 305 -3.28 1.93 -7.51
N ASP A 306 -2.71 0.73 -7.45
CA ASP A 306 -2.33 -0.07 -8.62
C ASP A 306 -1.26 0.63 -9.48
N GLY A 307 -1.27 0.38 -10.79
CA GLY A 307 -0.48 1.14 -11.75
C GLY A 307 -0.81 2.63 -11.77
N VAL A 308 0.23 3.48 -11.80
CA VAL A 308 0.12 4.94 -11.87
C VAL A 308 0.86 5.46 -13.09
N ARG A 309 0.09 5.92 -14.09
CA ARG A 309 0.59 6.45 -15.37
C ARG A 309 1.64 5.53 -16.01
N ASP A 310 1.23 4.33 -16.39
CA ASP A 310 2.12 3.30 -16.94
C ASP A 310 1.50 2.58 -18.15
N GLY A 311 2.10 1.45 -18.56
CA GLY A 311 1.60 0.63 -19.66
C GLY A 311 0.22 0.02 -19.40
N TRP A 312 -0.15 -0.19 -18.14
CA TRP A 312 -1.37 -0.85 -17.69
C TRP A 312 -2.54 0.13 -17.53
N SER A 313 -2.27 1.34 -17.05
CA SER A 313 -3.31 2.34 -16.78
C SER A 313 -2.84 3.77 -17.07
N PRO A 314 -3.66 4.60 -17.74
CA PRO A 314 -3.39 6.03 -17.86
C PRO A 314 -3.79 6.80 -16.59
N PHE A 315 -4.54 6.15 -15.70
CA PHE A 315 -5.06 6.73 -14.47
C PHE A 315 -4.07 6.58 -13.32
N GLY A 316 -4.48 7.06 -12.15
CA GLY A 316 -3.67 7.08 -10.94
C GLY A 316 -2.87 8.37 -10.78
N ASP A 317 -2.76 8.79 -9.54
CA ASP A 317 -2.00 9.97 -9.10
C ASP A 317 -1.27 9.73 -7.77
N ALA A 318 -1.25 8.48 -7.28
CA ALA A 318 -0.70 8.09 -5.98
C ALA A 318 -1.22 8.93 -4.80
N ASP A 319 -2.42 9.50 -4.92
CA ASP A 319 -3.14 10.15 -3.82
C ASP A 319 -4.17 9.17 -3.24
N MET A 320 -3.87 8.64 -2.05
CA MET A 320 -4.77 7.68 -1.39
C MET A 320 -6.08 8.30 -0.91
N LEU A 321 -6.18 9.63 -0.74
CA LEU A 321 -7.46 10.29 -0.45
C LEU A 321 -8.33 10.30 -1.72
N HIS A 322 -7.71 10.56 -2.88
CA HIS A 322 -8.40 10.41 -4.16
C HIS A 322 -8.81 8.95 -4.39
N ARG A 323 -7.95 7.98 -4.07
CA ARG A 323 -8.33 6.56 -4.14
C ARG A 323 -9.48 6.21 -3.20
N SER A 324 -9.51 6.74 -1.97
CA SER A 324 -10.64 6.60 -1.03
C SER A 324 -11.91 7.25 -1.55
N HIS A 325 -11.82 8.41 -2.21
CA HIS A 325 -12.96 9.02 -2.90
C HIS A 325 -13.51 8.11 -4.00
N LEU A 326 -12.62 7.53 -4.83
CA LEU A 326 -13.04 6.58 -5.87
C LEU A 326 -13.70 5.34 -5.26
N LEU A 327 -13.15 4.81 -4.16
CA LEU A 327 -13.77 3.72 -3.41
C LEU A 327 -15.20 4.08 -2.96
N ALA A 328 -15.39 5.24 -2.34
CA ALA A 328 -16.71 5.72 -1.93
C ALA A 328 -17.67 5.83 -3.13
N ARG A 329 -17.18 6.38 -4.25
CA ARG A 329 -17.97 6.55 -5.48
C ARG A 329 -18.40 5.22 -6.09
N VAL A 330 -17.50 4.24 -6.23
CA VAL A 330 -17.85 2.93 -6.82
C VAL A 330 -18.75 2.09 -5.92
N ARG A 331 -18.75 2.38 -4.60
CA ARG A 331 -19.66 1.78 -3.62
C ARG A 331 -20.99 2.51 -3.48
N ASP A 332 -21.20 3.59 -4.25
CA ASP A 332 -22.36 4.46 -4.19
C ASP A 332 -22.64 5.04 -2.79
N ALA A 333 -21.59 5.39 -2.04
CA ALA A 333 -21.71 5.96 -0.70
C ALA A 333 -22.56 7.26 -0.69
N ARG A 334 -23.46 7.37 0.29
CA ARG A 334 -24.39 8.49 0.52
C ARG A 334 -24.36 9.03 1.94
N LEU A 335 -23.83 8.26 2.89
CA LEU A 335 -23.79 8.61 4.30
C LEU A 335 -22.38 8.99 4.74
N ASP A 336 -22.29 9.81 5.80
CA ASP A 336 -21.02 10.24 6.38
C ASP A 336 -20.19 9.03 6.82
N GLU A 337 -20.82 8.02 7.45
CA GLU A 337 -20.13 6.82 7.92
C GLU A 337 -19.55 5.99 6.77
N GLU A 338 -20.18 6.00 5.59
CA GLU A 338 -19.68 5.31 4.39
C GLU A 338 -18.47 6.03 3.79
N LEU A 339 -18.49 7.37 3.79
CA LEU A 339 -17.35 8.20 3.38
C LEU A 339 -16.16 8.00 4.33
N GLU A 340 -16.42 7.99 5.64
CA GLU A 340 -15.40 7.69 6.64
C GLU A 340 -14.83 6.28 6.48
N ALA A 341 -15.68 5.27 6.23
CA ALA A 341 -15.24 3.89 6.02
C ALA A 341 -14.33 3.75 4.79
N ALA A 342 -14.60 4.50 3.71
CA ALA A 342 -13.74 4.54 2.54
C ALA A 342 -12.37 5.16 2.84
N PHE A 343 -12.34 6.24 3.63
CA PHE A 343 -11.08 6.83 4.13
C PHE A 343 -10.31 5.85 5.02
N ARG A 344 -10.96 5.27 6.04
CA ARG A 344 -10.34 4.31 6.97
C ARG A 344 -9.83 3.05 6.27
N THR A 345 -10.34 2.71 5.09
CA THR A 345 -9.78 1.61 4.28
C THR A 345 -8.41 1.93 3.70
N GLY A 346 -8.17 3.18 3.28
CA GLY A 346 -6.87 3.68 2.83
C GLY A 346 -5.95 4.11 3.97
N ALA A 347 -6.46 4.35 5.18
CA ALA A 347 -5.67 4.63 6.37
C ALA A 347 -5.46 3.34 7.21
N ASP A 348 -6.31 3.12 8.20
CA ASP A 348 -6.23 2.03 9.18
C ASP A 348 -6.22 0.64 8.53
N GLY A 349 -7.00 0.44 7.46
CA GLY A 349 -7.05 -0.81 6.70
C GLY A 349 -5.69 -1.18 6.11
N GLY A 350 -5.03 -0.23 5.44
CA GLY A 350 -3.67 -0.41 4.92
C GLY A 350 -2.64 -0.56 6.04
N ALA A 351 -2.75 0.22 7.12
CA ALA A 351 -1.84 0.12 8.27
C ALA A 351 -1.89 -1.28 8.90
N ARG A 352 -3.08 -1.80 9.21
CA ARG A 352 -3.26 -3.15 9.76
C ARG A 352 -2.73 -4.23 8.83
N LEU A 353 -2.97 -4.10 7.52
CA LEU A 353 -2.48 -5.05 6.50
C LEU A 353 -0.95 -5.09 6.40
N MET A 354 -0.29 -3.95 6.62
CA MET A 354 1.18 -3.84 6.65
C MET A 354 1.77 -4.03 8.06
N GLY A 355 0.96 -4.34 9.07
CA GLY A 355 1.44 -4.53 10.46
C GLY A 355 1.92 -3.24 11.14
N LEU A 356 1.44 -2.09 10.70
CA LEU A 356 1.76 -0.77 11.26
C LEU A 356 0.72 -0.33 12.31
N PRO A 357 1.13 0.42 13.35
CA PRO A 357 0.19 1.00 14.31
C PRO A 357 -0.71 2.04 13.62
N GLU A 358 -1.99 2.06 13.97
CA GLU A 358 -2.94 3.08 13.51
C GLU A 358 -2.55 4.46 14.06
N ALA A 359 -2.71 5.51 13.26
CA ALA A 359 -2.36 6.88 13.62
C ALA A 359 -3.63 7.67 14.01
N ASP A 360 -4.29 7.23 15.07
CA ASP A 360 -5.59 7.75 15.52
C ASP A 360 -5.53 9.13 16.21
N LEU A 361 -4.33 9.69 16.39
CA LEU A 361 -4.06 10.97 17.03
C LEU A 361 -4.37 11.00 18.53
N GLU A 362 -4.55 9.84 19.15
CA GLU A 362 -4.70 9.68 20.59
C GLU A 362 -3.34 9.47 21.26
N PRO A 363 -3.20 9.72 22.59
CA PRO A 363 -1.96 9.46 23.30
C PRO A 363 -1.46 8.01 23.13
N GLY A 364 -0.18 7.87 22.74
CA GLY A 364 0.45 6.58 22.43
C GLY A 364 0.46 6.23 20.94
N SER A 365 -0.30 6.94 20.11
CA SER A 365 -0.27 6.76 18.65
C SER A 365 0.96 7.40 18.01
N PRO A 366 1.45 6.87 16.87
CA PRO A 366 2.43 7.58 16.06
C PRO A 366 1.86 8.93 15.62
N ALA A 367 2.67 9.98 15.69
CA ALA A 367 2.30 11.31 15.22
C ALA A 367 2.44 11.41 13.69
N ASP A 368 1.58 10.66 12.99
CA ASP A 368 1.51 10.62 11.53
C ASP A 368 0.16 11.18 11.06
N PHE A 369 0.16 12.41 10.56
CA PHE A 369 -1.07 13.04 10.09
C PHE A 369 -0.85 13.99 8.92
N LEU A 370 -1.91 14.18 8.14
CA LEU A 370 -2.01 15.23 7.13
C LEU A 370 -2.91 16.35 7.64
N LEU A 371 -2.56 17.59 7.30
CA LEU A 371 -3.31 18.79 7.62
C LEU A 371 -4.02 19.31 6.37
N VAL A 372 -5.34 19.49 6.46
CA VAL A 372 -6.19 19.98 5.36
C VAL A 372 -7.17 21.04 5.85
N ARG A 373 -7.72 21.81 4.90
CA ARG A 373 -8.82 22.76 5.16
C ARG A 373 -10.16 22.09 4.88
N GLY A 374 -11.13 22.36 5.75
CA GLY A 374 -12.49 21.86 5.64
C GLY A 374 -13.26 21.93 6.97
N GLU A 375 -14.41 21.29 7.00
CA GLU A 375 -15.33 21.25 8.14
C GLU A 375 -15.31 19.90 8.85
N CYS A 376 -15.29 18.79 8.11
CA CYS A 376 -15.31 17.41 8.63
C CYS A 376 -14.65 16.41 7.66
N LEU A 377 -14.37 15.19 8.13
CA LEU A 377 -13.78 14.12 7.31
C LEU A 377 -14.62 13.75 6.07
N PRO A 378 -15.96 13.55 6.15
CA PRO A 378 -16.79 13.30 4.98
C PRO A 378 -16.59 14.34 3.86
N GLN A 379 -16.57 15.63 4.20
CA GLN A 379 -16.30 16.70 3.24
C GLN A 379 -14.90 16.55 2.61
N VAL A 380 -13.87 16.27 3.41
CA VAL A 380 -12.49 16.10 2.90
C VAL A 380 -12.42 14.99 1.85
N VAL A 381 -13.13 13.88 2.05
CA VAL A 381 -13.22 12.77 1.08
C VAL A 381 -13.91 13.21 -0.22
N VAL A 382 -14.92 14.08 -0.14
CA VAL A 382 -15.65 14.58 -1.31
C VAL A 382 -14.86 15.63 -2.08
N ASP A 383 -14.31 16.63 -1.37
CA ASP A 383 -13.73 17.84 -1.94
C ASP A 383 -12.25 17.69 -2.34
N LEU A 384 -11.57 16.67 -1.82
CA LEU A 384 -10.15 16.39 -2.10
C LEU A 384 -9.22 17.62 -1.91
N PRO A 385 -9.25 18.29 -0.75
CA PRO A 385 -8.46 19.48 -0.52
C PRO A 385 -6.94 19.19 -0.61
N PRO A 386 -6.13 20.20 -0.99
CA PRO A 386 -4.68 20.08 -0.93
C PRO A 386 -4.21 19.90 0.52
N ARG A 387 -3.12 19.16 0.70
CA ARG A 387 -2.46 19.00 2.00
C ARG A 387 -1.55 20.19 2.25
N GLU A 388 -1.84 20.96 3.28
CA GLU A 388 -0.98 22.07 3.70
C GLU A 388 0.31 21.54 4.32
N LEU A 389 0.21 20.41 5.03
CA LEU A 389 1.30 19.84 5.79
C LEU A 389 1.10 18.33 5.95
N VAL A 390 2.20 17.59 5.91
CA VAL A 390 2.24 16.15 6.19
C VAL A 390 3.30 15.92 7.26
N VAL A 391 2.91 15.21 8.33
CA VAL A 391 3.75 14.85 9.46
C VAL A 391 3.95 13.34 9.48
N ARG A 392 5.19 12.91 9.72
CA ARG A 392 5.58 11.53 9.96
C ARG A 392 6.51 11.47 11.17
N GLY A 393 6.14 10.71 12.19
CA GLY A 393 6.85 10.58 13.45
C GLY A 393 7.10 11.94 14.10
N GLY A 394 6.11 12.84 14.07
CA GLY A 394 6.23 14.19 14.64
C GLY A 394 7.07 15.18 13.81
N ARG A 395 7.60 14.77 12.67
CA ARG A 395 8.41 15.62 11.77
C ARG A 395 7.61 15.99 10.55
N ILE A 396 7.67 17.25 10.15
CA ILE A 396 7.07 17.70 8.89
C ILE A 396 7.91 17.13 7.74
N VAL A 397 7.28 16.34 6.87
CA VAL A 397 7.92 15.71 5.70
C VAL A 397 7.44 16.30 4.37
N ALA A 398 6.29 16.98 4.38
CA ALA A 398 5.86 17.78 3.24
C ALA A 398 5.12 19.05 3.70
N ARG A 399 5.22 20.10 2.91
CA ARG A 399 4.49 21.36 3.06
C ARG A 399 4.06 21.88 1.70
N ASP A 400 2.80 22.30 1.58
CA ASP A 400 2.25 22.89 0.35
C ASP A 400 2.49 22.03 -0.92
N GLY A 401 2.39 20.71 -0.78
CA GLY A 401 2.60 19.76 -1.88
C GLY A 401 4.06 19.52 -2.29
N ALA A 402 5.04 19.98 -1.50
CA ALA A 402 6.46 19.73 -1.72
C ALA A 402 7.08 18.98 -0.53
N LEU A 403 8.01 18.05 -0.82
CA LEU A 403 8.81 17.39 0.21
C LEU A 403 9.70 18.40 0.93
N VAL A 404 9.88 18.18 2.24
CA VAL A 404 10.80 18.97 3.06
C VAL A 404 11.66 18.04 3.93
N GLY A 405 12.94 18.38 4.11
CA GLY A 405 13.81 17.68 5.07
C GLY A 405 14.47 16.39 4.60
N GLY A 406 14.94 16.34 3.34
CA GLY A 406 15.86 15.32 2.82
C GLY A 406 17.33 15.64 3.04
#